data_AF-R9KI85-F1
#
_entry.id   AF-R9KI85-F1
#
_cell.length_a   1.000
_cell.length_b   1.000
_cell.length_c   1.000
_cell.angle_alpha   90.00
_cell.angle_beta   90.00
_cell.angle_gamma   90.00
#
_symmetry.space_group_name_H-M   'P 1'
#
loop_
_entity.id
_entity.type
_entity.pdbx_description
1 polymer ?
#
loop_
_entity_poly.entity_id
_entity_poly.type
_entity_poly.pdbx_seq_one_letter_code
_entity_poly.pdbx_strand_id
1 'polypeptide(L)'
;MKQLGEVFSRLEIASAADFLKTIVPLEPLRDASNSFEGTNQNYDETFKGSLMRNGAYYKCRFKNVTFEGTIGNNSIFKSSNFTDCSFVNANFIYSDFSDSSLKINSYSSRYDFSDFTGAVFGKSILDGTSFRECYFRKSTLETSEMNQCDFANSTFIKCSFRDIDLSLTTLDFSEIIDSNFENVTLPFFGILNLVNGFEQIIRKKTVFFKPASSNYKVKSEKYIEDIRLLKPVFYYENNFLALANIYAFDGEIENTYCTILNGLAYACRKKDFGLIRHLCKFASVNKFFNLQQLKSFYDFLESNVNVQQLQYVEYRNYLNELSIAKSLLIDCPFNRDIIEINIKTNFDYSDADKLTETFNVINSTLGLYAPESNNHITVRHNSPIDLTLLVSDNIYTLILVFMALELFFNKSCNIIEKIQNILKNRQEIKRGKLEVALKKLELEKRKAEQQKQQESHSILLPNDIKNISYIIKTINDLPTELRYYK
;
A
#
# COMPACT_ATOMS: atom_id res chain seq x y z
N MET A 1 20.52 1.80 34.69
CA MET A 1 19.29 1.84 33.87
C MET A 1 18.12 1.48 34.77
N LYS A 2 17.14 2.38 34.97
CA LYS A 2 15.86 2.01 35.60
C LYS A 2 15.20 0.95 34.69
N GLN A 3 14.71 -0.14 35.25
CA GLN A 3 13.90 -1.10 34.50
C GLN A 3 12.73 -0.35 33.85
N LEU A 4 12.51 -0.59 32.55
CA LEU A 4 11.24 -0.24 31.92
C LEU A 4 10.12 -0.93 32.72
N GLY A 5 9.13 -0.19 33.20
CA GLY A 5 7.90 -0.82 33.68
C GLY A 5 7.09 -0.02 34.68
N GLU A 6 7.69 0.50 35.74
CA GLU A 6 6.89 1.08 36.83
C GLU A 6 7.50 2.39 37.33
N VAL A 7 6.90 3.50 36.89
CA VAL A 7 7.31 4.88 37.23
C VAL A 7 6.59 5.39 38.48
N PHE A 8 5.42 4.83 38.82
CA PHE A 8 4.57 5.24 39.94
C PHE A 8 4.15 4.05 40.81
N SER A 9 3.97 4.29 42.10
CA SER A 9 3.45 3.30 43.04
C SER A 9 1.96 3.06 42.86
N ARG A 10 1.45 1.90 43.32
CA ARG A 10 0.01 1.59 43.30
C ARG A 10 -0.84 2.62 44.07
N LEU A 11 -0.27 3.23 45.13
CA LEU A 11 -0.97 4.20 45.96
C LEU A 11 -1.14 5.54 45.22
N GLU A 12 -0.12 5.97 44.48
CA GLU A 12 -0.20 7.15 43.61
C GLU A 12 -1.22 6.95 42.49
N ILE A 13 -1.24 5.76 41.87
CA ILE A 13 -2.22 5.41 40.83
C ILE A 13 -3.64 5.45 41.40
N ALA A 14 -3.88 4.87 42.58
CA ALA A 14 -5.20 4.88 43.23
C ALA A 14 -5.66 6.30 43.59
N SER A 15 -4.77 7.13 44.16
CA SER A 15 -5.09 8.53 44.48
C SER A 15 -5.41 9.36 43.24
N ALA A 16 -4.67 9.16 42.14
CA ALA A 16 -4.95 9.81 40.86
C ALA A 16 -6.27 9.31 40.26
N ALA A 17 -6.62 8.04 40.44
CA ALA A 17 -7.87 7.46 39.99
C ALA A 17 -9.09 8.08 40.65
N ASP A 18 -9.02 8.31 41.96
CA ASP A 18 -10.10 8.94 42.69
C ASP A 18 -10.25 10.41 42.31
N PHE A 19 -9.14 11.12 42.06
CA PHE A 19 -9.19 12.48 41.51
C PHE A 19 -9.79 12.49 40.09
N LEU A 20 -9.42 11.56 39.22
CA LEU A 20 -9.96 11.46 37.85
C LEU A 20 -11.49 11.36 37.86
N LYS A 21 -12.08 10.58 38.78
CA LYS A 21 -13.55 10.47 38.93
C LYS A 21 -14.22 11.81 39.25
N THR A 22 -13.50 12.77 39.83
CA THR A 22 -14.05 14.12 40.10
C THR A 22 -14.07 15.01 38.86
N ILE A 23 -13.16 14.80 37.92
CA ILE A 23 -13.05 15.58 36.67
C ILE A 23 -13.86 14.93 35.55
N VAL A 24 -13.80 13.59 35.45
CA VAL A 24 -14.43 12.80 34.39
C VAL A 24 -15.17 11.61 35.03
N PRO A 25 -16.34 11.86 35.67
CA PRO A 25 -17.06 10.83 36.43
C PRO A 25 -17.53 9.63 35.59
N LEU A 26 -17.55 9.78 34.26
CA LEU A 26 -17.95 8.74 33.31
C LEU A 26 -16.77 7.96 32.70
N GLU A 27 -15.51 8.37 32.92
CA GLU A 27 -14.31 7.63 32.47
C GLU A 27 -13.60 7.03 33.70
N PRO A 28 -13.91 5.77 34.09
CA PRO A 28 -13.20 5.14 35.19
C PRO A 28 -11.73 4.89 34.83
N LEU A 29 -10.89 4.69 35.86
CA LEU A 29 -9.52 4.24 35.62
C LEU A 29 -9.55 2.92 34.84
N ARG A 30 -8.72 2.82 33.80
CA ARG A 30 -8.65 1.63 32.96
C ARG A 30 -8.10 0.46 33.78
N ASP A 31 -8.90 -0.58 33.95
CA ASP A 31 -8.49 -1.86 34.52
C ASP A 31 -8.70 -2.99 33.50
N ALA A 32 -8.42 -4.23 33.89
CA ALA A 32 -8.59 -5.39 33.00
C ALA A 32 -10.06 -5.67 32.61
N SER A 33 -11.04 -5.07 33.30
CA SER A 33 -12.47 -5.23 33.02
C SER A 33 -13.01 -4.16 32.07
N ASN A 34 -12.34 -3.01 32.00
CA ASN A 34 -12.60 -1.91 31.06
C ASN A 34 -11.40 -1.66 30.12
N SER A 35 -10.58 -2.69 29.87
CA SER A 35 -9.54 -2.61 28.84
C SER A 35 -10.22 -2.46 27.50
N PHE A 36 -9.76 -1.54 26.66
CA PHE A 36 -10.20 -1.47 25.26
C PHE A 36 -9.64 -2.65 24.44
N GLU A 37 -9.35 -3.77 25.09
CA GLU A 37 -8.81 -4.98 24.51
C GLU A 37 -9.80 -6.11 24.76
N GLY A 38 -10.04 -6.93 23.74
CA GLY A 38 -10.92 -8.08 23.84
C GLY A 38 -10.55 -9.16 22.85
N THR A 39 -10.64 -10.42 23.26
CA THR A 39 -10.50 -11.56 22.34
C THR A 39 -11.63 -12.55 22.57
N ASN A 40 -12.33 -12.94 21.50
CA ASN A 40 -13.50 -13.82 21.55
C ASN A 40 -14.61 -13.35 22.52
N GLN A 41 -14.79 -12.03 22.67
CA GLN A 41 -15.78 -11.44 23.58
C GLN A 41 -17.08 -11.08 22.86
N ASN A 42 -18.17 -10.98 23.61
CA ASN A 42 -19.45 -10.48 23.12
C ASN A 42 -19.78 -9.18 23.85
N TYR A 43 -20.09 -8.15 23.09
CA TYR A 43 -20.48 -6.83 23.55
C TYR A 43 -21.88 -6.52 23.02
N ASP A 44 -22.72 -5.98 23.89
CA ASP A 44 -24.07 -5.53 23.57
C ASP A 44 -24.20 -4.01 23.80
N GLU A 45 -25.42 -3.48 23.78
CA GLU A 45 -25.74 -2.07 24.01
C GLU A 45 -25.18 -1.48 25.32
N THR A 46 -24.77 -2.31 26.29
CA THR A 46 -24.14 -1.84 27.52
C THR A 46 -22.69 -1.38 27.31
N PHE A 47 -22.04 -1.86 26.25
CA PHE A 47 -20.69 -1.47 25.89
C PHE A 47 -20.61 0.02 25.55
N LYS A 48 -19.75 0.74 26.26
CA LYS A 48 -19.59 2.19 26.14
C LYS A 48 -18.65 2.55 24.99
N GLY A 49 -19.09 2.30 23.76
CA GLY A 49 -18.31 2.55 22.54
C GLY A 49 -17.83 4.00 22.42
N SER A 50 -18.65 4.98 22.82
CA SER A 50 -18.29 6.41 22.81
C SER A 50 -17.06 6.77 23.67
N LEU A 51 -16.75 5.98 24.70
CA LEU A 51 -15.58 6.20 25.57
C LEU A 51 -14.32 5.53 25.03
N MET A 52 -14.45 4.70 23.99
CA MET A 52 -13.36 3.93 23.45
C MET A 52 -12.31 4.83 22.79
N ARG A 53 -11.04 4.58 23.14
CA ARG A 53 -9.88 5.20 22.50
C ARG A 53 -8.85 4.13 22.18
N ASN A 54 -8.55 3.93 20.90
CA ASN A 54 -7.56 3.00 20.38
C ASN A 54 -7.73 1.56 20.91
N GLY A 55 -8.88 0.93 20.64
CA GLY A 55 -9.17 -0.41 21.15
C GLY A 55 -8.65 -1.54 20.27
N ALA A 56 -8.31 -2.70 20.83
CA ALA A 56 -7.86 -3.90 20.13
C ALA A 56 -8.76 -5.11 20.42
N TYR A 57 -9.67 -5.38 19.49
CA TYR A 57 -10.66 -6.46 19.56
C TYR A 57 -10.42 -7.48 18.46
N TYR A 58 -10.20 -8.73 18.88
CA TYR A 58 -9.95 -9.86 17.99
C TYR A 58 -11.06 -10.89 18.12
N LYS A 59 -11.73 -11.21 17.01
CA LYS A 59 -12.80 -12.22 16.99
C LYS A 59 -13.95 -11.90 17.96
N CYS A 60 -14.24 -10.62 18.17
CA CYS A 60 -15.30 -10.18 19.06
C CYS A 60 -16.62 -10.01 18.30
N ARG A 61 -17.73 -10.05 19.03
CA ARG A 61 -19.07 -9.74 18.52
C ARG A 61 -19.55 -8.46 19.18
N PHE A 62 -20.04 -7.52 18.38
CA PHE A 62 -20.71 -6.31 18.82
C PHE A 62 -22.14 -6.36 18.28
N LYS A 63 -23.13 -6.27 19.17
CA LYS A 63 -24.54 -6.26 18.79
C LYS A 63 -25.22 -5.04 19.39
N ASN A 64 -25.91 -4.24 18.57
CA ASN A 64 -26.63 -3.04 19.01
C ASN A 64 -25.72 -2.03 19.77
N VAL A 65 -24.44 -1.99 19.44
CA VAL A 65 -23.48 -1.09 20.10
C VAL A 65 -23.49 0.28 19.42
N THR A 66 -23.49 1.35 20.22
CA THR A 66 -23.31 2.71 19.72
C THR A 66 -21.86 3.18 19.90
N PHE A 67 -21.28 3.63 18.79
CA PHE A 67 -19.96 4.27 18.70
C PHE A 67 -20.09 5.77 18.39
N GLU A 68 -21.21 6.40 18.78
CA GLU A 68 -21.42 7.83 18.54
C GLU A 68 -20.29 8.69 19.14
N GLY A 69 -19.71 9.57 18.32
CA GLY A 69 -18.65 10.49 18.70
C GLY A 69 -17.32 9.82 19.10
N THR A 70 -17.18 8.52 18.87
CA THR A 70 -16.00 7.76 19.30
C THR A 70 -14.74 8.28 18.61
N ILE A 71 -13.65 8.42 19.37
CA ILE A 71 -12.31 8.70 18.85
C ILE A 71 -11.52 7.39 18.87
N GLY A 72 -11.83 6.51 17.93
CA GLY A 72 -11.29 5.18 17.77
C GLY A 72 -10.10 5.10 16.82
N ASN A 73 -9.33 6.17 16.62
CA ASN A 73 -8.16 6.16 15.74
C ASN A 73 -7.20 5.01 16.07
N ASN A 74 -6.67 4.31 15.07
CA ASN A 74 -5.78 3.16 15.25
C ASN A 74 -6.41 1.98 16.02
N SER A 75 -7.74 1.85 16.04
CA SER A 75 -8.38 0.69 16.66
C SER A 75 -8.28 -0.53 15.77
N ILE A 76 -8.22 -1.70 16.39
CA ILE A 76 -8.23 -3.01 15.74
C ILE A 76 -9.54 -3.68 16.08
N PHE A 77 -10.26 -4.11 15.06
CA PHE A 77 -11.48 -4.92 15.14
C PHE A 77 -11.34 -6.08 14.17
N LYS A 78 -10.29 -6.89 14.35
CA LYS A 78 -9.93 -7.94 13.42
C LYS A 78 -10.80 -9.18 13.62
N SER A 79 -11.27 -9.77 12.52
CA SER A 79 -12.12 -10.96 12.49
C SER A 79 -13.38 -10.83 13.35
N SER A 80 -13.87 -9.60 13.55
CA SER A 80 -14.97 -9.28 14.46
C SER A 80 -16.30 -9.17 13.71
N ASN A 81 -17.42 -9.32 14.41
CA ASN A 81 -18.76 -9.23 13.84
C ASN A 81 -19.53 -8.06 14.46
N PHE A 82 -20.04 -7.16 13.62
CA PHE A 82 -20.91 -6.07 13.99
C PHE A 82 -22.30 -6.33 13.45
N THR A 83 -23.27 -6.42 14.34
CA THR A 83 -24.68 -6.62 13.99
C THR A 83 -25.50 -5.49 14.56
N ASP A 84 -26.08 -4.67 13.68
CA ASP A 84 -26.98 -3.57 14.05
C ASP A 84 -26.30 -2.52 14.95
N CYS A 85 -24.99 -2.31 14.74
CA CYS A 85 -24.22 -1.28 15.44
C CYS A 85 -24.31 0.07 14.73
N SER A 86 -24.21 1.15 15.50
CA SER A 86 -24.32 2.53 15.01
C SER A 86 -23.00 3.29 15.17
N PHE A 87 -22.56 3.95 14.11
CA PHE A 87 -21.35 4.75 14.01
C PHE A 87 -21.71 6.16 13.53
N VAL A 88 -21.98 7.06 14.46
CA VAL A 88 -22.41 8.43 14.13
C VAL A 88 -21.32 9.42 14.54
N ASN A 89 -20.87 10.26 13.63
CA ASN A 89 -19.78 11.22 13.88
C ASN A 89 -18.54 10.56 14.48
N ALA A 90 -18.27 9.31 14.12
CA ALA A 90 -17.22 8.52 14.73
C ALA A 90 -15.94 8.58 13.89
N ASN A 91 -14.79 8.51 14.56
CA ASN A 91 -13.49 8.64 13.93
C ASN A 91 -12.65 7.39 14.17
N PHE A 92 -12.37 6.67 13.09
CA PHE A 92 -11.64 5.41 13.04
C PHE A 92 -10.49 5.48 12.03
N ILE A 93 -9.85 6.63 11.85
CA ILE A 93 -8.69 6.75 10.94
C ILE A 93 -7.59 5.75 11.37
N TYR A 94 -6.92 5.13 10.40
CA TYR A 94 -5.85 4.14 10.59
C TYR A 94 -6.28 2.86 11.33
N SER A 95 -7.56 2.50 11.28
CA SER A 95 -8.07 1.32 11.98
C SER A 95 -7.96 0.03 11.13
N ASP A 96 -8.05 -1.12 11.78
CA ASP A 96 -8.03 -2.43 11.13
C ASP A 96 -9.36 -3.15 11.35
N PHE A 97 -10.15 -3.30 10.29
CA PHE A 97 -11.39 -4.08 10.24
C PHE A 97 -11.22 -5.37 9.41
N SER A 98 -9.99 -5.88 9.29
CA SER A 98 -9.70 -7.05 8.47
C SER A 98 -10.49 -8.28 8.92
N ASP A 99 -10.99 -9.03 7.95
CA ASP A 99 -11.80 -10.24 8.09
C ASP A 99 -13.10 -10.06 8.91
N SER A 100 -13.59 -8.82 9.04
CA SER A 100 -14.77 -8.51 9.85
C SER A 100 -16.07 -8.47 9.05
N SER A 101 -17.17 -8.85 9.70
CA SER A 101 -18.52 -8.72 9.14
C SER A 101 -19.18 -7.46 9.69
N LEU A 102 -19.62 -6.61 8.77
CA LEU A 102 -20.16 -5.28 9.03
C LEU A 102 -21.60 -5.22 8.52
N LYS A 103 -22.54 -5.35 9.45
CA LYS A 103 -23.94 -4.93 9.29
C LYS A 103 -24.14 -3.73 10.22
N ILE A 104 -23.80 -2.55 9.71
CA ILE A 104 -23.69 -1.32 10.51
C ILE A 104 -24.49 -0.17 9.89
N ASN A 105 -24.83 0.79 10.72
CA ASN A 105 -25.30 2.10 10.29
C ASN A 105 -24.21 3.13 10.57
N SER A 106 -23.69 3.79 9.55
CA SER A 106 -22.62 4.78 9.65
C SER A 106 -23.05 6.10 9.05
N TYR A 107 -23.04 7.17 9.86
CA TYR A 107 -23.45 8.51 9.47
C TYR A 107 -22.36 9.52 9.80
N SER A 108 -21.85 10.20 8.77
CA SER A 108 -20.84 11.25 8.93
C SER A 108 -19.59 10.79 9.71
N SER A 109 -19.23 9.51 9.56
CA SER A 109 -18.07 8.90 10.22
C SER A 109 -16.88 8.83 9.27
N ARG A 110 -15.68 8.63 9.83
CA ARG A 110 -14.42 8.60 9.07
C ARG A 110 -13.63 7.34 9.38
N TYR A 111 -13.21 6.65 8.32
CA TYR A 111 -12.39 5.45 8.34
C TYR A 111 -11.10 5.61 7.55
N ASP A 112 -10.70 6.85 7.20
CA ASP A 112 -9.57 7.08 6.28
C ASP A 112 -8.30 6.30 6.68
N PHE A 113 -7.54 5.82 5.69
CA PHE A 113 -6.34 5.01 5.88
C PHE A 113 -6.55 3.66 6.59
N SER A 114 -7.79 3.18 6.72
CA SER A 114 -8.09 1.90 7.38
C SER A 114 -7.96 0.70 6.45
N ASP A 115 -7.74 -0.47 7.05
CA ASP A 115 -7.71 -1.76 6.37
C ASP A 115 -9.05 -2.50 6.51
N PHE A 116 -9.63 -2.88 5.38
CA PHE A 116 -10.86 -3.66 5.26
C PHE A 116 -10.62 -4.98 4.52
N THR A 117 -9.38 -5.48 4.49
CA THR A 117 -9.02 -6.76 3.86
C THR A 117 -9.93 -7.88 4.37
N GLY A 118 -10.63 -8.58 3.48
CA GLY A 118 -11.54 -9.68 3.83
C GLY A 118 -12.84 -9.24 4.51
N ALA A 119 -13.05 -7.93 4.72
CA ALA A 119 -14.25 -7.42 5.36
C ALA A 119 -15.49 -7.62 4.47
N VAL A 120 -16.64 -7.82 5.10
CA VAL A 120 -17.93 -8.01 4.43
C VAL A 120 -18.90 -6.94 4.90
N PHE A 121 -19.27 -6.03 4.00
CA PHE A 121 -20.35 -5.06 4.19
C PHE A 121 -21.63 -5.64 3.61
N GLY A 122 -22.52 -6.11 4.48
CA GLY A 122 -23.80 -6.70 4.09
C GLY A 122 -24.95 -5.99 4.78
N LYS A 123 -25.91 -5.46 4.00
CA LYS A 123 -27.09 -4.74 4.53
C LYS A 123 -26.71 -3.60 5.47
N SER A 124 -25.60 -2.91 5.18
CA SER A 124 -25.19 -1.72 5.92
C SER A 124 -25.82 -0.46 5.31
N ILE A 125 -26.00 0.57 6.13
CA ILE A 125 -26.41 1.90 5.69
C ILE A 125 -25.25 2.86 5.98
N LEU A 126 -24.63 3.39 4.94
CA LEU A 126 -23.50 4.30 5.03
C LEU A 126 -23.88 5.61 4.35
N ASP A 127 -23.91 6.70 5.10
CA ASP A 127 -24.24 8.03 4.60
C ASP A 127 -23.19 9.05 5.03
N GLY A 128 -22.66 9.81 4.06
CA GLY A 128 -21.62 10.81 4.29
C GLY A 128 -20.36 10.23 4.94
N THR A 129 -20.10 8.94 4.77
CA THR A 129 -19.00 8.23 5.42
C THR A 129 -17.73 8.28 4.56
N SER A 130 -16.62 8.66 5.19
CA SER A 130 -15.32 8.78 4.53
C SER A 130 -14.52 7.49 4.67
N PHE A 131 -14.07 6.97 3.52
CA PHE A 131 -13.18 5.82 3.36
C PHE A 131 -11.97 6.21 2.52
N ARG A 132 -11.42 7.43 2.68
CA ARG A 132 -10.32 7.89 1.84
C ARG A 132 -9.05 7.10 2.12
N GLU A 133 -8.26 6.82 1.10
CA GLU A 133 -7.00 6.07 1.23
C GLU A 133 -7.15 4.71 1.97
N CYS A 134 -8.33 4.10 1.90
CA CYS A 134 -8.58 2.80 2.52
C CYS A 134 -8.10 1.65 1.65
N TYR A 135 -7.79 0.53 2.29
CA TYR A 135 -7.38 -0.69 1.61
C TYR A 135 -8.47 -1.76 1.69
N PHE A 136 -9.02 -2.13 0.55
CA PHE A 136 -10.00 -3.21 0.40
C PHE A 136 -9.36 -4.33 -0.43
N ARG A 137 -9.14 -5.49 0.19
CA ARG A 137 -8.57 -6.65 -0.49
C ARG A 137 -9.41 -7.88 -0.18
N LYS A 138 -9.91 -8.58 -1.20
CA LYS A 138 -10.82 -9.73 -1.01
C LYS A 138 -12.07 -9.38 -0.19
N SER A 139 -12.44 -8.11 -0.17
CA SER A 139 -13.60 -7.60 0.58
C SER A 139 -14.87 -7.78 -0.24
N THR A 140 -16.00 -7.90 0.43
CA THR A 140 -17.32 -7.98 -0.22
C THR A 140 -18.18 -6.81 0.21
N LEU A 141 -18.72 -6.09 -0.77
CA LEU A 141 -19.70 -5.04 -0.58
C LEU A 141 -20.98 -5.49 -1.28
N GLU A 142 -21.99 -5.88 -0.51
CA GLU A 142 -23.23 -6.42 -1.05
C GLU A 142 -24.46 -5.83 -0.38
N THR A 143 -25.49 -5.53 -1.17
CA THR A 143 -26.83 -5.17 -0.66
C THR A 143 -26.84 -4.03 0.36
N SER A 144 -25.85 -3.13 0.32
CA SER A 144 -25.69 -2.02 1.26
C SER A 144 -26.07 -0.70 0.60
N GLU A 145 -26.61 0.22 1.38
CA GLU A 145 -26.90 1.59 0.93
C GLU A 145 -25.67 2.45 1.21
N MET A 146 -25.09 3.04 0.15
CA MET A 146 -23.86 3.84 0.24
C MET A 146 -24.08 5.20 -0.40
N ASN A 147 -24.66 6.12 0.36
CA ASN A 147 -24.97 7.47 -0.10
C ASN A 147 -23.83 8.42 0.30
N GLN A 148 -23.38 9.24 -0.64
CA GLN A 148 -22.38 10.30 -0.37
C GLN A 148 -21.11 9.79 0.34
N CYS A 149 -20.77 8.52 0.12
CA CYS A 149 -19.55 7.93 0.66
C CYS A 149 -18.35 8.33 -0.18
N ASP A 150 -17.21 8.56 0.46
CA ASP A 150 -16.00 9.00 -0.21
C ASP A 150 -14.92 7.93 -0.16
N PHE A 151 -14.64 7.30 -1.30
CA PHE A 151 -13.60 6.28 -1.46
C PHE A 151 -12.37 6.84 -2.19
N ALA A 152 -12.16 8.17 -2.23
CA ALA A 152 -11.07 8.76 -2.97
C ALA A 152 -9.71 8.19 -2.54
N ASN A 153 -8.83 7.93 -3.51
CA ASN A 153 -7.52 7.30 -3.32
C ASN A 153 -7.52 5.90 -2.68
N SER A 154 -8.68 5.24 -2.54
CA SER A 154 -8.73 3.87 -2.02
C SER A 154 -8.25 2.84 -3.04
N THR A 155 -7.86 1.67 -2.55
CA THR A 155 -7.44 0.54 -3.39
C THR A 155 -8.37 -0.64 -3.15
N PHE A 156 -8.96 -1.16 -4.24
CA PHE A 156 -9.82 -2.34 -4.26
C PHE A 156 -9.14 -3.47 -5.05
N ILE A 157 -8.73 -4.53 -4.36
CA ILE A 157 -8.04 -5.68 -4.97
C ILE A 157 -8.86 -6.94 -4.76
N LYS A 158 -9.26 -7.61 -5.84
CA LYS A 158 -10.03 -8.87 -5.77
C LYS A 158 -11.30 -8.74 -4.94
N CYS A 159 -11.93 -7.58 -4.99
CA CYS A 159 -13.17 -7.30 -4.25
C CYS A 159 -14.39 -7.77 -5.04
N SER A 160 -15.49 -7.95 -4.33
CA SER A 160 -16.79 -8.32 -4.89
C SER A 160 -17.81 -7.23 -4.57
N PHE A 161 -18.35 -6.59 -5.60
CA PHE A 161 -19.46 -5.63 -5.49
C PHE A 161 -20.72 -6.25 -6.06
N ARG A 162 -21.79 -6.36 -5.26
CA ARG A 162 -23.05 -6.98 -5.69
C ARG A 162 -24.27 -6.18 -5.25
N ASP A 163 -25.20 -5.98 -6.16
CA ASP A 163 -26.52 -5.39 -5.86
C ASP A 163 -26.40 -4.07 -5.07
N ILE A 164 -25.58 -3.15 -5.56
CA ILE A 164 -25.25 -1.90 -4.88
C ILE A 164 -25.30 -0.70 -5.84
N ASP A 165 -25.84 0.41 -5.34
CA ASP A 165 -25.81 1.70 -6.03
C ASP A 165 -24.73 2.60 -5.41
N LEU A 166 -23.69 2.86 -6.20
CA LEU A 166 -22.56 3.72 -5.88
C LEU A 166 -22.63 5.05 -6.66
N SER A 167 -23.74 5.37 -7.33
CA SER A 167 -23.85 6.58 -8.19
C SER A 167 -23.68 7.91 -7.46
N LEU A 168 -23.85 7.90 -6.14
CA LEU A 168 -23.65 9.06 -5.25
C LEU A 168 -22.32 9.02 -4.49
N THR A 169 -21.40 8.12 -4.84
CA THR A 169 -20.11 7.98 -4.17
C THR A 169 -18.99 8.64 -4.95
N THR A 170 -17.93 9.02 -4.25
CA THR A 170 -16.68 9.48 -4.86
C THR A 170 -15.72 8.31 -4.98
N LEU A 171 -15.20 8.05 -6.20
CA LEU A 171 -14.18 7.04 -6.49
C LEU A 171 -12.90 7.66 -7.06
N ASP A 172 -12.77 8.99 -6.98
CA ASP A 172 -11.66 9.73 -7.61
C ASP A 172 -10.31 9.19 -7.15
N PHE A 173 -9.41 8.99 -8.11
CA PHE A 173 -8.05 8.51 -7.90
C PHE A 173 -7.92 7.11 -7.28
N SER A 174 -9.02 6.37 -7.14
CA SER A 174 -8.99 5.00 -6.62
C SER A 174 -8.44 4.01 -7.65
N GLU A 175 -8.04 2.85 -7.14
CA GLU A 175 -7.56 1.71 -7.93
C GLU A 175 -8.53 0.55 -7.81
N ILE A 176 -8.92 -0.04 -8.93
CA ILE A 176 -9.75 -1.26 -8.96
C ILE A 176 -9.00 -2.34 -9.74
N ILE A 177 -8.63 -3.42 -9.05
CA ILE A 177 -7.77 -4.48 -9.59
C ILE A 177 -8.46 -5.82 -9.36
N ASP A 178 -8.62 -6.61 -10.41
CA ASP A 178 -9.14 -7.99 -10.37
C ASP A 178 -10.48 -8.12 -9.62
N SER A 179 -11.30 -7.07 -9.60
CA SER A 179 -12.55 -7.04 -8.84
C SER A 179 -13.77 -7.36 -9.70
N ASN A 180 -14.81 -7.91 -9.09
CA ASN A 180 -16.04 -8.31 -9.76
C ASN A 180 -17.19 -7.35 -9.44
N PHE A 181 -18.04 -7.11 -10.44
CA PHE A 181 -19.21 -6.23 -10.35
C PHE A 181 -20.44 -6.98 -10.86
N GLU A 182 -21.43 -7.15 -10.00
CA GLU A 182 -22.69 -7.80 -10.33
C GLU A 182 -23.85 -6.88 -9.94
N ASN A 183 -24.61 -6.42 -10.94
CA ASN A 183 -25.71 -5.48 -10.75
C ASN A 183 -25.31 -4.22 -9.94
N VAL A 184 -24.26 -3.54 -10.40
CA VAL A 184 -23.70 -2.36 -9.73
C VAL A 184 -23.99 -1.11 -10.53
N THR A 185 -24.42 -0.03 -9.87
CA THR A 185 -24.51 1.29 -10.49
C THR A 185 -23.33 2.15 -10.01
N LEU A 186 -22.54 2.67 -10.94
CA LEU A 186 -21.33 3.45 -10.67
C LEU A 186 -21.55 4.94 -10.97
N PRO A 187 -20.76 5.84 -10.35
CA PRO A 187 -20.82 7.26 -10.63
C PRO A 187 -20.34 7.52 -12.07
N PHE A 188 -21.14 8.28 -12.83
CA PHE A 188 -20.89 8.50 -14.26
C PHE A 188 -19.54 9.19 -14.53
N PHE A 189 -19.18 10.20 -13.75
CA PHE A 189 -17.95 10.96 -13.94
C PHE A 189 -16.79 10.45 -13.07
N GLY A 190 -17.05 10.06 -11.82
CA GLY A 190 -15.99 9.66 -10.88
C GLY A 190 -15.19 8.46 -11.37
N ILE A 191 -15.80 7.54 -12.13
CA ILE A 191 -15.09 6.37 -12.69
C ILE A 191 -14.03 6.75 -13.74
N LEU A 192 -14.15 7.92 -14.38
CA LEU A 192 -13.15 8.43 -15.32
C LEU A 192 -11.89 8.95 -14.62
N ASN A 193 -11.96 9.20 -13.30
CA ASN A 193 -10.83 9.70 -12.51
C ASN A 193 -10.07 8.58 -11.78
N LEU A 194 -10.37 7.31 -12.06
CA LEU A 194 -9.59 6.19 -11.54
C LEU A 194 -8.14 6.28 -12.00
N VAL A 195 -7.20 5.96 -11.12
CA VAL A 195 -5.79 5.78 -11.54
C VAL A 195 -5.56 4.38 -12.10
N ASN A 196 -6.42 3.40 -11.82
CA ASN A 196 -6.35 2.05 -12.37
C ASN A 196 -7.74 1.36 -12.35
N GLY A 197 -7.99 0.47 -13.32
CA GLY A 197 -9.17 -0.41 -13.31
C GLY A 197 -10.32 0.00 -14.23
N PHE A 198 -10.26 1.18 -14.84
CA PHE A 198 -11.30 1.71 -15.73
C PHE A 198 -11.74 0.71 -16.82
N GLU A 199 -10.78 0.15 -17.56
CA GLU A 199 -11.06 -0.82 -18.63
C GLU A 199 -11.72 -2.10 -18.11
N GLN A 200 -11.29 -2.60 -16.94
CA GLN A 200 -11.81 -3.83 -16.35
C GLN A 200 -13.30 -3.69 -15.99
N ILE A 201 -13.73 -2.49 -15.61
CA ILE A 201 -15.09 -2.16 -15.18
C ILE A 201 -16.00 -2.00 -16.39
N ILE A 202 -15.59 -1.17 -17.37
CA ILE A 202 -16.43 -0.86 -18.52
C ILE A 202 -16.78 -2.09 -19.35
N ARG A 203 -15.88 -3.08 -19.42
CA ARG A 203 -16.13 -4.32 -20.15
C ARG A 203 -17.19 -5.22 -19.49
N LYS A 204 -17.65 -4.93 -18.27
CA LYS A 204 -18.68 -5.74 -17.59
C LYS A 204 -20.07 -5.38 -18.10
N LYS A 205 -20.91 -6.39 -18.37
CA LYS A 205 -22.29 -6.20 -18.85
C LYS A 205 -23.29 -5.86 -17.73
N THR A 206 -22.88 -6.09 -16.50
CA THR A 206 -23.67 -6.00 -15.26
C THR A 206 -23.52 -4.66 -14.55
N VAL A 207 -22.74 -3.73 -15.12
CA VAL A 207 -22.56 -2.38 -14.57
C VAL A 207 -23.45 -1.37 -15.27
N PHE A 208 -23.88 -0.38 -14.51
CA PHE A 208 -24.61 0.78 -14.97
C PHE A 208 -23.88 2.04 -14.55
N PHE A 209 -24.05 3.14 -15.29
CA PHE A 209 -23.46 4.43 -14.99
C PHE A 209 -24.56 5.46 -14.85
N LYS A 210 -24.50 6.25 -13.78
CA LYS A 210 -25.52 7.26 -13.47
C LYS A 210 -24.89 8.52 -12.88
N PRO A 211 -25.16 9.72 -13.41
CA PRO A 211 -24.76 10.97 -12.78
C PRO A 211 -25.55 11.19 -11.48
N ALA A 212 -24.91 11.76 -10.46
CA ALA A 212 -25.55 12.01 -9.17
C ALA A 212 -26.79 12.93 -9.27
N SER A 213 -26.77 13.88 -10.20
CA SER A 213 -27.78 14.93 -10.35
C SER A 213 -28.94 14.59 -11.31
N SER A 214 -28.96 13.39 -11.92
CA SER A 214 -30.00 13.05 -12.89
C SER A 214 -30.41 11.59 -12.86
N ASN A 215 -31.54 11.29 -13.51
CA ASN A 215 -32.01 9.91 -13.72
C ASN A 215 -31.41 9.24 -14.96
N TYR A 216 -30.41 9.87 -15.60
CA TYR A 216 -29.74 9.30 -16.76
C TYR A 216 -28.94 8.06 -16.33
N LYS A 217 -29.44 6.87 -16.64
CA LYS A 217 -28.81 5.59 -16.29
C LYS A 217 -28.57 4.78 -17.55
N VAL A 218 -27.31 4.44 -17.81
CA VAL A 218 -26.90 3.75 -19.04
C VAL A 218 -26.02 2.54 -18.76
N LYS A 219 -25.99 1.59 -19.71
CA LYS A 219 -25.05 0.46 -19.73
C LYS A 219 -23.76 0.84 -20.45
N SER A 220 -22.76 -0.03 -20.36
CA SER A 220 -21.41 0.18 -20.89
C SER A 220 -21.34 0.61 -22.35
N GLU A 221 -22.11 -0.01 -23.26
CA GLU A 221 -22.05 0.32 -24.69
C GLU A 221 -22.40 1.80 -24.93
N LYS A 222 -23.51 2.25 -24.35
CA LYS A 222 -23.95 3.65 -24.46
C LYS A 222 -23.04 4.60 -23.68
N TYR A 223 -22.56 4.19 -22.51
CA TYR A 223 -21.62 4.98 -21.71
C TYR A 223 -20.33 5.31 -22.48
N ILE A 224 -19.76 4.34 -23.21
CA ILE A 224 -18.56 4.54 -24.03
C ILE A 224 -18.81 5.58 -25.13
N GLU A 225 -19.96 5.51 -25.81
CA GLU A 225 -20.34 6.52 -26.82
C GLU A 225 -20.41 7.91 -26.20
N ASP A 226 -21.04 8.03 -25.04
CA ASP A 226 -21.25 9.32 -24.37
C ASP A 226 -19.91 9.94 -23.93
N ILE A 227 -19.03 9.19 -23.27
CA ILE A 227 -17.75 9.72 -22.79
C ILE A 227 -16.82 10.13 -23.94
N ARG A 228 -16.90 9.45 -25.09
CA ARG A 228 -16.14 9.84 -26.29
C ARG A 228 -16.58 11.19 -26.83
N LEU A 229 -17.89 11.49 -26.79
CA LEU A 229 -18.42 12.80 -27.16
C LEU A 229 -18.01 13.91 -26.17
N LEU A 230 -17.72 13.53 -24.91
CA LEU A 230 -17.34 14.46 -23.85
C LEU A 230 -15.83 14.76 -23.78
N LYS A 231 -14.97 14.14 -24.61
CA LYS A 231 -13.53 14.47 -24.68
C LYS A 231 -13.26 15.99 -24.73
N PRO A 232 -13.95 16.81 -25.56
CA PRO A 232 -13.71 18.26 -25.59
C PRO A 232 -14.03 18.97 -24.26
N VAL A 233 -15.04 18.49 -23.52
CA VAL A 233 -15.43 19.05 -22.21
C VAL A 233 -14.30 18.79 -21.20
N PHE A 234 -13.83 17.53 -21.11
CA PHE A 234 -12.76 17.18 -20.18
C PHE A 234 -11.44 17.90 -20.51
N TYR A 235 -11.17 18.15 -21.79
CA TYR A 235 -10.05 18.99 -22.21
C TYR A 235 -10.19 20.43 -21.73
N TYR A 236 -11.35 21.05 -21.96
CA TYR A 236 -11.61 22.43 -21.54
C TYR A 236 -11.53 22.59 -20.02
N GLU A 237 -12.05 21.62 -19.27
CA GLU A 237 -12.05 21.60 -17.81
C GLU A 237 -10.71 21.18 -17.19
N ASN A 238 -9.70 20.82 -18.00
CA ASN A 238 -8.42 20.29 -17.53
C ASN A 238 -8.56 19.01 -16.70
N ASN A 239 -9.56 18.16 -17.00
CA ASN A 239 -9.67 16.83 -16.41
C ASN A 239 -8.77 15.82 -17.14
N PHE A 240 -7.49 15.86 -16.79
CA PHE A 240 -6.46 15.06 -17.45
C PHE A 240 -6.61 13.55 -17.24
N LEU A 241 -7.09 13.10 -16.07
CA LEU A 241 -7.27 11.66 -15.84
C LEU A 241 -8.45 11.11 -16.63
N ALA A 242 -9.57 11.83 -16.70
CA ALA A 242 -10.69 11.42 -17.54
C ALA A 242 -10.27 11.28 -19.00
N LEU A 243 -9.56 12.27 -19.53
CA LEU A 243 -9.00 12.20 -20.88
C LEU A 243 -8.04 11.03 -21.06
N ALA A 244 -7.10 10.85 -20.13
CA ALA A 244 -6.10 9.79 -20.21
C ALA A 244 -6.75 8.40 -20.19
N ASN A 245 -7.76 8.19 -19.34
CA ASN A 245 -8.53 6.94 -19.29
C ASN A 245 -9.27 6.67 -20.62
N ILE A 246 -9.92 7.68 -21.20
CA ILE A 246 -10.64 7.52 -22.47
C ILE A 246 -9.65 7.23 -23.61
N TYR A 247 -8.56 8.01 -23.74
CA TYR A 247 -7.56 7.78 -24.79
C TYR A 247 -6.88 6.42 -24.64
N ALA A 248 -6.52 6.02 -23.42
CA ALA A 248 -5.90 4.73 -23.18
C ALA A 248 -6.85 3.58 -23.52
N PHE A 249 -8.13 3.70 -23.17
CA PHE A 249 -9.16 2.72 -23.52
C PHE A 249 -9.36 2.59 -25.03
N ASP A 250 -9.28 3.71 -25.77
CA ASP A 250 -9.35 3.72 -27.23
C ASP A 250 -8.05 3.23 -27.90
N GLY A 251 -7.01 2.93 -27.13
CA GLY A 251 -5.69 2.50 -27.63
C GLY A 251 -4.81 3.64 -28.15
N GLU A 252 -5.18 4.89 -27.89
CA GLU A 252 -4.49 6.11 -28.34
C GLU A 252 -3.33 6.47 -27.40
N ILE A 253 -2.31 5.60 -27.28
CA ILE A 253 -1.23 5.72 -26.29
C ILE A 253 -0.44 7.03 -26.40
N GLU A 254 -0.23 7.55 -27.61
CA GLU A 254 0.42 8.86 -27.82
C GLU A 254 -0.41 10.00 -27.23
N ASN A 255 -1.73 9.99 -27.43
CA ASN A 255 -2.63 11.00 -26.85
C ASN A 255 -2.69 10.86 -25.33
N THR A 256 -2.65 9.64 -24.80
CA THR A 256 -2.52 9.40 -23.36
C THR A 256 -1.22 10.02 -22.83
N TYR A 257 -0.07 9.77 -23.46
CA TYR A 257 1.23 10.33 -23.06
C TYR A 257 1.19 11.87 -23.06
N CYS A 258 0.70 12.48 -24.13
CA CYS A 258 0.56 13.93 -24.26
C CYS A 258 -0.38 14.52 -23.20
N THR A 259 -1.49 13.83 -22.89
CA THR A 259 -2.44 14.25 -21.84
C THR A 259 -1.77 14.26 -20.47
N ILE A 260 -0.98 13.23 -20.14
CA ILE A 260 -0.23 13.18 -18.88
C ILE A 260 0.80 14.31 -18.83
N LEU A 261 1.60 14.54 -19.89
CA LEU A 261 2.54 15.66 -19.93
C LEU A 261 1.86 17.01 -19.74
N ASN A 262 0.74 17.26 -20.42
CA ASN A 262 -0.02 18.49 -20.29
C ASN A 262 -0.56 18.66 -18.86
N GLY A 263 -1.00 17.58 -18.23
CA GLY A 263 -1.44 17.56 -16.85
C GLY A 263 -0.31 17.88 -15.87
N LEU A 264 0.87 17.29 -16.04
CA LEU A 264 2.05 17.61 -15.23
C LEU A 264 2.48 19.07 -15.42
N ALA A 265 2.50 19.57 -16.66
CA ALA A 265 2.79 20.96 -16.96
C ALA A 265 1.78 21.92 -16.32
N TYR A 266 0.50 21.58 -16.35
CA TYR A 266 -0.56 22.32 -15.67
C TYR A 266 -0.35 22.32 -14.15
N ALA A 267 -0.09 21.15 -13.56
CA ALA A 267 0.16 20.98 -12.13
C ALA A 267 1.34 21.84 -11.64
N CYS A 268 2.47 21.82 -12.37
CA CYS A 268 3.64 22.65 -12.08
C CYS A 268 3.31 24.15 -12.13
N ARG A 269 2.58 24.61 -13.18
CA ARG A 269 2.24 26.04 -13.35
C ARG A 269 1.21 26.54 -12.34
N LYS A 270 0.22 25.71 -12.00
CA LYS A 270 -0.87 26.05 -11.06
C LYS A 270 -0.54 25.71 -9.62
N LYS A 271 0.60 25.07 -9.36
CA LYS A 271 1.04 24.58 -8.05
C LYS A 271 0.06 23.56 -7.44
N ASP A 272 -0.66 22.83 -8.30
CA ASP A 272 -1.51 21.71 -7.91
C ASP A 272 -0.66 20.45 -7.81
N PHE A 273 0.13 20.35 -6.75
CA PHE A 273 1.06 19.23 -6.59
C PHE A 273 0.33 17.91 -6.33
N GLY A 274 -0.89 17.94 -5.81
CA GLY A 274 -1.70 16.73 -5.63
C GLY A 274 -1.97 16.03 -6.96
N LEU A 275 -2.25 16.78 -8.03
CA LEU A 275 -2.43 16.23 -9.36
C LEU A 275 -1.19 15.47 -9.88
N ILE A 276 0.03 15.90 -9.53
CA ILE A 276 1.28 15.22 -9.91
C ILE A 276 1.24 13.77 -9.45
N ARG A 277 0.87 13.53 -8.19
CA ARG A 277 0.75 12.19 -7.61
C ARG A 277 -0.12 11.29 -8.46
N HIS A 278 -1.33 11.74 -8.76
CA HIS A 278 -2.34 10.92 -9.42
C HIS A 278 -1.95 10.62 -10.87
N LEU A 279 -1.38 11.60 -11.58
CA LEU A 279 -0.88 11.40 -12.95
C LEU A 279 0.33 10.46 -13.01
N CYS A 280 1.29 10.61 -12.09
CA CYS A 280 2.44 9.71 -12.00
C CYS A 280 2.01 8.29 -11.63
N LYS A 281 1.03 8.17 -10.72
CA LYS A 281 0.45 6.89 -10.34
C LYS A 281 -0.24 6.23 -11.52
N PHE A 282 -1.12 6.94 -12.23
CA PHE A 282 -1.77 6.46 -13.45
C PHE A 282 -0.75 5.98 -14.50
N ALA A 283 0.28 6.79 -14.77
CA ALA A 283 1.32 6.46 -15.76
C ALA A 283 2.05 5.16 -15.39
N SER A 284 2.33 4.97 -14.10
CA SER A 284 3.05 3.82 -13.59
C SER A 284 2.18 2.56 -13.55
N VAL A 285 1.02 2.60 -12.89
CA VAL A 285 0.29 1.36 -12.53
C VAL A 285 -0.38 0.66 -13.72
N ASN A 286 -0.77 1.39 -14.77
CA ASN A 286 -1.47 0.80 -15.92
C ASN A 286 -0.54 0.15 -16.95
N LYS A 287 0.77 0.36 -16.85
CA LYS A 287 1.78 -0.25 -17.74
C LYS A 287 1.61 0.10 -19.24
N PHE A 288 0.99 1.25 -19.54
CA PHE A 288 0.91 1.80 -20.90
C PHE A 288 2.26 2.34 -21.41
N PHE A 289 3.15 2.73 -20.49
CA PHE A 289 4.42 3.38 -20.79
C PHE A 289 5.60 2.50 -20.42
N ASN A 290 6.69 2.62 -21.18
CA ASN A 290 7.96 1.97 -20.85
C ASN A 290 8.79 2.80 -19.85
N LEU A 291 9.87 2.21 -19.33
CA LEU A 291 10.74 2.86 -18.33
C LEU A 291 11.33 4.20 -18.80
N GLN A 292 11.65 4.32 -20.10
CA GLN A 292 12.18 5.57 -20.66
C GLN A 292 11.14 6.68 -20.64
N GLN A 293 9.88 6.36 -20.96
CA GLN A 293 8.76 7.30 -20.89
C GLN A 293 8.39 7.67 -19.45
N LEU A 294 8.48 6.72 -18.50
CA LEU A 294 8.28 7.04 -17.08
C LEU A 294 9.39 7.99 -16.58
N LYS A 295 10.64 7.75 -17.00
CA LYS A 295 11.76 8.62 -16.68
C LYS A 295 11.59 10.03 -17.26
N SER A 296 11.12 10.15 -18.51
CA SER A 296 10.91 11.47 -19.11
C SER A 296 9.85 12.31 -18.38
N PHE A 297 8.83 11.69 -17.80
CA PHE A 297 7.88 12.40 -16.93
C PHE A 297 8.57 12.94 -15.66
N TYR A 298 9.46 12.16 -15.05
CA TYR A 298 10.19 12.60 -13.86
C TYR A 298 11.19 13.71 -14.18
N ASP A 299 11.99 13.55 -15.24
CA ASP A 299 12.94 14.58 -15.72
C ASP A 299 12.22 15.89 -16.06
N PHE A 300 10.99 15.80 -16.60
CA PHE A 300 10.13 16.95 -16.86
C PHE A 300 9.77 17.69 -15.56
N LEU A 301 9.39 16.97 -14.49
CA LEU A 301 9.05 17.58 -13.19
C LEU A 301 10.24 18.33 -12.59
N GLU A 302 11.43 17.74 -12.61
CA GLU A 302 12.65 18.38 -12.10
C GLU A 302 13.00 19.67 -12.86
N SER A 303 12.69 19.72 -14.16
CA SER A 303 13.06 20.84 -15.02
C SER A 303 12.03 21.98 -15.05
N ASN A 304 10.75 21.72 -14.75
CA ASN A 304 9.65 22.66 -15.00
C ASN A 304 9.16 23.41 -13.75
N VAL A 305 9.64 23.07 -12.56
CA VAL A 305 9.25 23.76 -11.33
C VAL A 305 10.31 24.78 -10.93
N ASN A 306 9.95 26.06 -10.97
CA ASN A 306 10.81 27.12 -10.44
C ASN A 306 10.72 27.15 -8.90
N VAL A 307 11.57 26.37 -8.25
CA VAL A 307 11.64 26.23 -6.79
C VAL A 307 11.82 27.58 -6.07
N GLN A 308 12.52 28.54 -6.68
CA GLN A 308 12.79 29.85 -6.06
C GLN A 308 11.52 30.70 -5.90
N GLN A 309 10.46 30.40 -6.64
CA GLN A 309 9.18 31.12 -6.57
C GLN A 309 8.16 30.46 -5.64
N LEU A 310 8.51 29.33 -5.03
CA LEU A 310 7.62 28.61 -4.12
C LEU A 310 7.70 29.19 -2.71
N GLN A 311 6.54 29.40 -2.10
CA GLN A 311 6.43 29.66 -0.67
C GLN A 311 6.82 28.40 0.12
N TYR A 312 7.18 28.53 1.40
CA TYR A 312 7.64 27.40 2.22
C TYR A 312 6.68 26.20 2.21
N VAL A 313 5.37 26.45 2.34
CA VAL A 313 4.35 25.39 2.29
C VAL A 313 4.26 24.74 0.91
N GLU A 314 4.31 25.54 -0.15
CA GLU A 314 4.29 25.06 -1.53
C GLU A 314 5.54 24.22 -1.83
N TYR A 315 6.70 24.66 -1.37
CA TYR A 315 7.96 23.94 -1.50
C TYR A 315 7.93 22.60 -0.78
N ARG A 316 7.44 22.56 0.47
CA ARG A 316 7.30 21.31 1.22
C ARG A 316 6.34 20.33 0.52
N ASN A 317 5.22 20.83 0.03
CA ASN A 317 4.26 20.00 -0.71
C ASN A 317 4.89 19.47 -2.00
N TYR A 318 5.56 20.33 -2.77
CA TYR A 318 6.28 19.91 -3.98
C TYR A 318 7.33 18.84 -3.69
N LEU A 319 8.15 18.98 -2.65
CA LEU A 319 9.15 17.98 -2.27
C LEU A 319 8.52 16.63 -1.91
N ASN A 320 7.41 16.64 -1.18
CA ASN A 320 6.68 15.42 -0.85
C ASN A 320 6.18 14.73 -2.12
N GLU A 321 5.54 15.47 -3.03
CA GLU A 321 4.99 14.92 -4.27
C GLU A 321 6.07 14.50 -5.26
N LEU A 322 7.20 15.22 -5.32
CA LEU A 322 8.35 14.84 -6.14
C LEU A 322 8.98 13.52 -5.64
N SER A 323 9.07 13.34 -4.33
CA SER A 323 9.54 12.08 -3.73
C SER A 323 8.62 10.91 -4.09
N ILE A 324 7.30 11.13 -4.03
CA ILE A 324 6.31 10.12 -4.44
C ILE A 324 6.39 9.85 -5.95
N ALA A 325 6.53 10.88 -6.77
CA ALA A 325 6.70 10.74 -8.22
C ALA A 325 7.97 9.94 -8.55
N LYS A 326 9.10 10.21 -7.87
CA LYS A 326 10.34 9.44 -8.03
C LYS A 326 10.10 7.96 -7.71
N SER A 327 9.44 7.68 -6.60
CA SER A 327 9.09 6.31 -6.21
C SER A 327 8.24 5.62 -7.29
N LEU A 328 7.22 6.30 -7.81
CA LEU A 328 6.29 5.72 -8.79
C LEU A 328 6.88 5.57 -10.20
N LEU A 329 7.76 6.48 -10.62
CA LEU A 329 8.24 6.54 -12.01
C LEU A 329 9.64 5.94 -12.19
N ILE A 330 10.48 6.00 -11.16
CA ILE A 330 11.91 5.62 -11.23
C ILE A 330 12.19 4.41 -10.35
N ASP A 331 11.96 4.53 -9.03
CA ASP A 331 12.46 3.54 -8.08
C ASP A 331 11.62 2.25 -8.12
N CYS A 332 10.29 2.38 -8.22
CA CYS A 332 9.32 1.30 -8.05
C CYS A 332 8.19 1.33 -9.09
N PRO A 333 8.49 1.37 -10.40
CA PRO A 333 7.45 1.47 -11.41
C PRO A 333 6.56 0.22 -11.47
N PHE A 334 5.35 0.42 -11.98
CA PHE A 334 4.36 -0.62 -12.22
C PHE A 334 3.83 -1.33 -10.96
N ASN A 335 3.98 -0.69 -9.79
CA ASN A 335 3.57 -1.23 -8.49
C ASN A 335 4.21 -2.61 -8.20
N ARG A 336 5.47 -2.79 -8.61
CA ARG A 336 6.24 -4.02 -8.38
C ARG A 336 6.67 -4.12 -6.91
N ASP A 337 6.98 -5.35 -6.50
CA ASP A 337 7.52 -5.61 -5.17
C ASP A 337 8.93 -5.01 -5.06
N ILE A 338 9.35 -4.68 -3.84
CA ILE A 338 10.65 -4.08 -3.55
C ILE A 338 11.34 -4.90 -2.48
N ILE A 339 12.64 -5.12 -2.63
CA ILE A 339 13.52 -5.59 -1.57
C ILE A 339 14.54 -4.51 -1.26
N GLU A 340 14.67 -4.18 0.02
CA GLU A 340 15.69 -3.28 0.53
C GLU A 340 16.71 -4.14 1.28
N ILE A 341 17.86 -4.38 0.66
CA ILE A 341 18.96 -5.20 1.18
C ILE A 341 19.97 -4.27 1.83
N ASN A 342 20.23 -4.49 3.12
CA ASN A 342 21.17 -3.72 3.90
C ASN A 342 22.42 -4.58 4.19
N ILE A 343 23.56 -4.14 3.68
CA ILE A 343 24.87 -4.76 3.86
C ILE A 343 25.68 -3.86 4.80
N LYS A 344 25.96 -4.36 6.00
CA LYS A 344 26.81 -3.70 6.99
C LYS A 344 28.21 -4.26 6.89
N THR A 345 29.20 -3.39 6.75
CA THR A 345 30.60 -3.81 6.65
C THR A 345 31.34 -3.60 7.97
N ASN A 346 32.57 -4.10 8.04
CA ASN A 346 33.54 -3.80 9.10
C ASN A 346 34.72 -2.96 8.57
N PHE A 347 34.64 -2.47 7.33
CA PHE A 347 35.67 -1.63 6.71
C PHE A 347 35.17 -0.21 6.46
N ASP A 348 36.11 0.72 6.36
CA ASP A 348 35.84 2.13 6.11
C ASP A 348 36.30 2.55 4.70
N TYR A 349 36.29 3.85 4.44
CA TYR A 349 36.62 4.42 3.12
C TYR A 349 38.10 4.29 2.74
N SER A 350 38.99 3.95 3.68
CA SER A 350 40.39 3.65 3.37
C SER A 350 40.54 2.34 2.60
N ASP A 351 39.59 1.41 2.76
CA ASP A 351 39.54 0.13 2.05
C ASP A 351 38.77 0.26 0.71
N ALA A 352 39.24 1.15 -0.18
CA ALA A 352 38.58 1.42 -1.47
C ALA A 352 38.42 0.17 -2.36
N ASP A 353 39.39 -0.75 -2.31
CA ASP A 353 39.35 -2.00 -3.06
C ASP A 353 38.22 -2.92 -2.58
N LYS A 354 38.00 -3.00 -1.27
CA LYS A 354 36.89 -3.80 -0.69
C LYS A 354 35.54 -3.22 -1.06
N LEU A 355 35.41 -1.90 -1.06
CA LEU A 355 34.19 -1.23 -1.51
C LEU A 355 33.93 -1.52 -2.99
N THR A 356 34.97 -1.40 -3.83
CA THR A 356 34.89 -1.68 -5.28
C THR A 356 34.47 -3.12 -5.55
N GLU A 357 35.08 -4.08 -4.84
CA GLU A 357 34.72 -5.49 -4.97
C GLU A 357 33.27 -5.75 -4.53
N THR A 358 32.82 -5.12 -3.44
CA THR A 358 31.43 -5.20 -2.99
C THR A 358 30.45 -4.72 -4.06
N PHE A 359 30.77 -3.61 -4.74
CA PHE A 359 29.98 -3.12 -5.87
C PHE A 359 29.96 -4.09 -7.06
N ASN A 360 31.12 -4.65 -7.42
CA ASN A 360 31.22 -5.60 -8.54
C ASN A 360 30.37 -6.86 -8.27
N VAL A 361 30.37 -7.37 -7.05
CA VAL A 361 29.55 -8.49 -6.62
C VAL A 361 28.06 -8.17 -6.72
N ILE A 362 27.65 -7.00 -6.24
CA ILE A 362 26.24 -6.57 -6.34
C ILE A 362 25.82 -6.47 -7.81
N ASN A 363 26.61 -5.79 -8.64
CA ASN A 363 26.27 -5.57 -10.06
C ASN A 363 26.26 -6.87 -10.87
N SER A 364 27.23 -7.76 -10.65
CA SER A 364 27.25 -9.08 -11.31
C SER A 364 26.06 -9.95 -10.89
N THR A 365 25.68 -9.91 -9.62
CA THR A 365 24.51 -10.61 -9.09
C THR A 365 23.22 -10.07 -9.72
N LEU A 366 23.05 -8.76 -9.78
CA LEU A 366 21.89 -8.13 -10.43
C LEU A 366 21.83 -8.47 -11.93
N GLY A 367 22.97 -8.41 -12.64
CA GLY A 367 23.03 -8.77 -14.06
C GLY A 367 22.67 -10.23 -14.34
N LEU A 368 22.98 -11.14 -13.41
CA LEU A 368 22.68 -12.57 -13.55
C LEU A 368 21.22 -12.92 -13.20
N TYR A 369 20.71 -12.36 -12.10
CA TYR A 369 19.43 -12.78 -11.52
C TYR A 369 18.27 -11.81 -11.79
N ALA A 370 18.56 -10.53 -12.01
CA ALA A 370 17.57 -9.46 -12.13
C ALA A 370 17.97 -8.40 -13.19
N PRO A 371 18.27 -8.79 -14.45
CA PRO A 371 18.82 -7.88 -15.46
C PRO A 371 17.87 -6.73 -15.85
N GLU A 372 16.57 -6.96 -15.75
CA GLU A 372 15.50 -5.99 -16.08
C GLU A 372 14.93 -5.30 -14.82
N SER A 373 15.61 -5.43 -13.68
CA SER A 373 15.15 -4.84 -12.43
C SER A 373 15.51 -3.37 -12.34
N ASN A 374 14.59 -2.57 -11.80
CA ASN A 374 14.91 -1.21 -11.39
C ASN A 374 15.62 -1.29 -10.05
N ASN A 375 16.81 -0.71 -9.95
CA ASN A 375 17.60 -0.77 -8.74
C ASN A 375 18.41 0.51 -8.52
N HIS A 376 18.75 0.77 -7.27
CA HIS A 376 19.72 1.78 -6.91
C HIS A 376 20.50 1.35 -5.66
N ILE A 377 21.74 1.84 -5.54
CA ILE A 377 22.61 1.58 -4.40
C ILE A 377 22.86 2.89 -3.67
N THR A 378 22.65 2.90 -2.36
CA THR A 378 23.00 4.02 -1.47
C THR A 378 24.16 3.61 -0.59
N VAL A 379 25.23 4.41 -0.58
CA VAL A 379 26.38 4.23 0.30
C VAL A 379 26.35 5.28 1.40
N ARG A 380 26.45 4.85 2.65
CA ARG A 380 26.55 5.72 3.82
C ARG A 380 27.95 5.61 4.41
N HIS A 381 28.61 6.75 4.54
CA HIS A 381 29.96 6.88 5.08
C HIS A 381 30.02 6.86 6.62
N ASN A 382 29.02 6.29 7.28
CA ASN A 382 28.91 6.28 8.74
C ASN A 382 29.83 5.21 9.35
N SER A 383 31.16 5.39 9.27
CA SER A 383 32.19 4.37 9.63
C SER A 383 31.74 3.40 10.75
N PRO A 384 31.56 2.10 10.44
CA PRO A 384 31.85 1.40 9.17
C PRO A 384 30.92 1.73 7.98
N ILE A 385 31.31 1.42 6.75
CA ILE A 385 30.45 1.66 5.57
C ILE A 385 29.17 0.83 5.64
N ASP A 386 28.02 1.47 5.39
CA ASP A 386 26.73 0.80 5.22
C ASP A 386 26.27 0.96 3.76
N LEU A 387 25.91 -0.14 3.10
CA LEU A 387 25.30 -0.13 1.77
C LEU A 387 23.82 -0.55 1.87
N THR A 388 22.95 0.24 1.24
CA THR A 388 21.53 -0.09 1.06
C THR A 388 21.26 -0.26 -0.43
N LEU A 389 20.94 -1.47 -0.84
CA LEU A 389 20.52 -1.81 -2.19
C LEU A 389 18.99 -1.91 -2.23
N LEU A 390 18.35 -1.11 -3.06
CA LEU A 390 16.93 -1.21 -3.35
C LEU A 390 16.75 -1.84 -4.72
N VAL A 391 15.97 -2.92 -4.81
CA VAL A 391 15.66 -3.61 -6.07
C VAL A 391 14.15 -3.79 -6.20
N SER A 392 13.61 -3.41 -7.35
CA SER A 392 12.19 -3.53 -7.71
C SER A 392 12.01 -4.53 -8.86
N ASP A 393 11.32 -5.62 -8.57
CA ASP A 393 11.00 -6.70 -9.51
C ASP A 393 9.87 -7.58 -8.92
N ASN A 394 9.55 -8.69 -9.57
CA ASN A 394 8.73 -9.72 -8.99
C ASN A 394 9.41 -10.33 -7.75
N ILE A 395 8.60 -10.64 -6.73
CA ILE A 395 9.04 -11.18 -5.44
C ILE A 395 10.06 -12.33 -5.52
N TYR A 396 9.93 -13.21 -6.51
CA TYR A 396 10.80 -14.38 -6.64
C TYR A 396 12.20 -14.01 -7.11
N THR A 397 12.30 -13.10 -8.08
CA THR A 397 13.58 -12.52 -8.52
C THR A 397 14.28 -11.81 -7.36
N LEU A 398 13.53 -11.05 -6.56
CA LEU A 398 14.08 -10.33 -5.41
C LEU A 398 14.67 -11.28 -4.35
N ILE A 399 13.96 -12.36 -4.04
CA ILE A 399 14.44 -13.39 -3.12
C ILE A 399 15.71 -14.06 -3.68
N LEU A 400 15.78 -14.33 -4.98
CA LEU A 400 16.96 -14.91 -5.64
C LEU A 400 18.19 -13.99 -5.54
N VAL A 401 18.02 -12.70 -5.80
CA VAL A 401 19.09 -11.70 -5.66
C VAL A 401 19.66 -11.71 -4.24
N PHE A 402 18.79 -11.66 -3.23
CA PHE A 402 19.25 -11.68 -1.85
C PHE A 402 19.98 -12.98 -1.49
N MET A 403 19.45 -14.14 -1.90
CA MET A 403 20.11 -15.43 -1.63
C MET A 403 21.50 -15.53 -2.27
N ALA A 404 21.66 -15.02 -3.49
CA ALA A 404 22.96 -15.00 -4.16
C ALA A 404 23.97 -14.10 -3.42
N LEU A 405 23.54 -12.93 -2.95
CA LEU A 405 24.39 -12.04 -2.16
C LEU A 405 24.76 -12.66 -0.80
N GLU A 406 23.80 -13.26 -0.08
CA GLU A 406 24.10 -13.91 1.20
C GLU A 406 25.02 -15.12 1.04
N LEU A 407 24.85 -15.89 -0.03
CA LEU A 407 25.76 -17.00 -0.34
C LEU A 407 27.18 -16.49 -0.62
N PHE A 408 27.32 -15.38 -1.36
CA PHE A 408 28.63 -14.82 -1.66
C PHE A 408 29.32 -14.27 -0.40
N PHE A 409 28.63 -13.39 0.35
CA PHE A 409 29.24 -12.67 1.47
C PHE A 409 29.38 -13.53 2.73
N ASN A 410 28.36 -14.28 3.10
CA ASN A 410 28.34 -15.04 4.36
C ASN A 410 28.63 -16.53 4.17
N LYS A 411 28.68 -17.03 2.93
CA LYS A 411 28.79 -18.47 2.62
C LYS A 411 27.70 -19.31 3.33
N SER A 412 26.58 -18.69 3.64
CA SER A 412 25.47 -19.26 4.40
C SER A 412 24.37 -19.75 3.46
N CYS A 413 23.73 -20.88 3.81
CA CYS A 413 22.47 -21.33 3.20
C CYS A 413 21.32 -21.31 4.18
N ASN A 414 21.48 -20.73 5.37
CA ASN A 414 20.45 -20.77 6.39
C ASN A 414 19.13 -20.17 5.88
N ILE A 415 19.23 -19.12 5.05
CA ILE A 415 18.05 -18.55 4.44
C ILE A 415 17.47 -19.40 3.31
N ILE A 416 18.31 -20.10 2.55
CA ILE A 416 17.89 -21.06 1.51
C ILE A 416 17.06 -22.16 2.16
N GLU A 417 17.54 -22.74 3.27
CA GLU A 417 16.83 -23.76 4.04
C GLU A 417 15.52 -23.21 4.65
N LYS A 418 15.56 -21.99 5.21
CA LYS A 418 14.36 -21.33 5.76
C LYS A 418 13.30 -21.12 4.68
N ILE A 419 13.69 -20.60 3.51
CA ILE A 419 12.80 -20.37 2.36
C ILE A 419 12.27 -21.69 1.82
N GLN A 420 13.11 -22.71 1.65
CA GLN A 420 12.68 -24.05 1.22
C GLN A 420 11.66 -24.67 2.17
N ASN A 421 11.86 -24.55 3.49
CA ASN A 421 10.91 -25.04 4.48
C ASN A 421 9.56 -24.29 4.41
N ILE A 422 9.59 -22.97 4.24
CA ILE A 422 8.37 -22.17 4.06
C ILE A 422 7.62 -22.57 2.78
N LEU A 423 8.34 -22.77 1.68
CA LEU A 423 7.77 -23.20 0.40
C LEU A 423 7.24 -24.64 0.43
N LYS A 424 7.93 -25.56 1.12
CA LYS A 424 7.50 -26.96 1.27
C LYS A 424 6.22 -27.07 2.10
N ASN A 425 6.04 -26.18 3.08
CA ASN A 425 4.87 -26.17 3.96
C ASN A 425 3.62 -25.53 3.33
N ARG A 426 3.74 -24.81 2.20
CA ARG A 426 2.61 -24.17 1.52
C ARG A 426 2.62 -24.54 0.03
N GLN A 427 1.75 -25.46 -0.37
CA GLN A 427 1.67 -26.05 -1.73
C GLN A 427 1.38 -25.07 -2.89
N GLU A 428 1.44 -23.75 -2.71
CA GLU A 428 0.86 -22.77 -3.66
C GLU A 428 1.85 -21.97 -4.51
N ILE A 429 3.16 -22.08 -4.32
CA ILE A 429 4.11 -21.25 -5.07
C ILE A 429 4.69 -22.02 -6.26
N LYS A 430 4.65 -21.40 -7.45
CA LYS A 430 5.19 -21.87 -8.75
C LYS A 430 6.54 -22.62 -8.59
N ARG A 431 6.47 -23.93 -8.35
CA ARG A 431 7.61 -24.81 -8.01
C ARG A 431 8.77 -24.76 -9.00
N GLY A 432 8.49 -24.68 -10.31
CA GLY A 432 9.51 -24.97 -11.32
C GLY A 432 10.74 -24.06 -11.34
N LYS A 433 10.55 -22.74 -11.47
CA LYS A 433 11.69 -21.82 -11.70
C LYS A 433 12.51 -21.56 -10.44
N LEU A 434 11.85 -21.40 -9.29
CA LEU A 434 12.53 -21.15 -8.03
C LEU A 434 13.26 -22.40 -7.53
N GLU A 435 12.65 -23.60 -7.58
CA GLU A 435 13.34 -24.84 -7.19
C GLU A 435 14.57 -25.13 -8.06
N VAL A 436 14.49 -24.87 -9.36
CA VAL A 436 15.64 -25.04 -10.26
C VAL A 436 16.76 -24.05 -9.93
N ALA A 437 16.42 -22.79 -9.67
CA ALA A 437 17.40 -21.78 -9.26
C ALA A 437 18.01 -22.10 -7.88
N LEU A 438 17.20 -22.58 -6.93
CA LEU A 438 17.66 -23.04 -5.61
C LEU A 438 18.65 -24.20 -5.74
N LYS A 439 18.34 -25.22 -6.56
CA LYS A 439 19.25 -26.34 -6.82
C LYS A 439 20.55 -25.90 -7.49
N LYS A 440 20.49 -24.91 -8.38
CA LYS A 440 21.68 -24.35 -9.03
C LYS A 440 22.58 -23.62 -8.03
N LEU A 441 22.00 -22.80 -7.16
CA LEU A 441 22.72 -22.11 -6.07
C LEU A 441 23.34 -23.11 -5.07
N GLU A 442 22.63 -24.18 -4.72
CA GLU A 442 23.20 -25.27 -3.88
C GLU A 442 24.38 -25.97 -4.57
N LEU A 443 24.28 -26.20 -5.87
CA LEU A 443 25.35 -26.84 -6.64
C LEU A 443 26.56 -25.91 -6.78
N GLU A 444 26.34 -24.60 -6.93
CA GLU A 444 27.37 -23.56 -6.86
C GLU A 444 28.03 -23.51 -5.49
N LYS A 445 27.26 -23.62 -4.38
CA LYS A 445 27.84 -23.78 -3.04
C LYS A 445 28.70 -25.03 -2.94
N ARG A 446 28.19 -26.20 -3.36
CA ARG A 446 28.96 -27.46 -3.29
C ARG A 446 30.25 -27.35 -4.09
N LYS A 447 30.22 -26.68 -5.24
CA LYS A 447 31.43 -26.36 -6.03
C LYS A 447 32.37 -25.41 -5.30
N ALA A 448 31.86 -24.33 -4.69
CA ALA A 448 32.66 -23.39 -3.91
C ALA A 448 33.25 -24.02 -2.63
N GLU A 449 32.54 -24.95 -2.01
CA GLU A 449 33.02 -25.76 -0.88
C GLU A 449 34.06 -26.80 -1.31
N GLN A 450 33.98 -27.32 -2.54
CA GLN A 450 34.99 -28.19 -3.14
C GLN A 450 36.24 -27.42 -3.58
N GLN A 451 36.09 -26.16 -4.03
CA GLN A 451 37.19 -25.27 -4.42
C GLN A 451 37.93 -24.63 -3.24
N LYS A 452 37.42 -24.77 -2.01
CA LYS A 452 38.00 -24.24 -0.75
C LYS A 452 39.41 -24.75 -0.40
N GLN A 453 40.06 -25.56 -1.23
CA GLN A 453 41.44 -26.00 -1.04
C GLN A 453 42.48 -25.22 -1.87
N GLN A 454 42.10 -24.20 -2.67
CA GLN A 454 43.07 -23.57 -3.61
C GLN A 454 43.14 -22.03 -3.74
N GLU A 455 42.34 -21.21 -3.04
CA GLU A 455 42.41 -19.75 -3.26
C GLU A 455 42.71 -18.93 -1.98
N SER A 456 43.88 -18.27 -1.98
CA SER A 456 44.39 -17.37 -0.94
C SER A 456 44.35 -15.88 -1.33
N HIS A 457 43.59 -15.48 -2.33
CA HIS A 457 43.54 -14.10 -2.85
C HIS A 457 42.12 -13.61 -3.16
N SER A 458 41.20 -13.63 -2.18
CA SER A 458 39.95 -12.85 -2.28
C SER A 458 40.13 -11.48 -1.63
N ILE A 459 39.80 -10.39 -2.34
CA ILE A 459 39.88 -9.01 -1.84
C ILE A 459 38.98 -8.81 -0.62
N LEU A 460 37.81 -9.46 -0.62
CA LEU A 460 36.91 -9.52 0.53
C LEU A 460 37.21 -10.75 1.40
N LEU A 461 37.40 -10.51 2.69
CA LEU A 461 37.54 -11.53 3.72
C LEU A 461 36.17 -11.83 4.37
N PRO A 462 35.95 -13.04 4.92
CA PRO A 462 34.69 -13.37 5.57
C PRO A 462 34.26 -12.43 6.71
N ASN A 463 35.22 -11.77 7.37
CA ASN A 463 34.96 -10.83 8.46
C ASN A 463 34.72 -9.39 7.99
N ASP A 464 34.89 -9.09 6.70
CA ASP A 464 34.67 -7.73 6.16
C ASP A 464 33.17 -7.38 6.11
N ILE A 465 32.30 -8.39 6.06
CA ILE A 465 30.84 -8.22 6.13
C ILE A 465 30.38 -8.55 7.54
N LYS A 466 29.81 -7.55 8.22
CA LYS A 466 29.26 -7.69 9.56
C LYS A 466 27.91 -8.36 9.55
N ASN A 467 27.04 -7.93 8.65
CA ASN A 467 25.70 -8.47 8.51
C ASN A 467 25.09 -8.15 7.14
N ILE A 468 24.22 -9.03 6.65
CA ILE A 468 23.33 -8.77 5.53
C ILE A 468 21.89 -9.03 5.95
N SER A 469 21.03 -8.06 5.74
CA SER A 469 19.61 -8.13 6.11
C SER A 469 18.75 -7.62 4.97
N TYR A 470 17.46 -7.96 4.95
CA TYR A 470 16.55 -7.34 4.00
C TYR A 470 15.19 -7.08 4.60
N ILE A 471 14.48 -6.09 4.04
CA ILE A 471 13.03 -5.88 4.21
C ILE A 471 12.39 -5.95 2.83
N ILE A 472 11.32 -6.73 2.68
CA ILE A 472 10.49 -6.74 1.47
C ILE A 472 9.27 -5.85 1.69
N LYS A 473 9.06 -4.92 0.76
CA LYS A 473 7.86 -4.10 0.65
C LYS A 473 7.04 -4.65 -0.51
N THR A 474 5.92 -5.27 -0.19
CA THR A 474 5.07 -5.94 -1.18
C THR A 474 3.60 -5.68 -0.86
N ILE A 475 2.83 -5.48 -1.93
CA ILE A 475 1.37 -5.46 -1.87
C ILE A 475 0.76 -6.86 -2.04
N ASN A 476 1.58 -7.89 -2.30
CA ASN A 476 1.15 -9.26 -2.48
C ASN A 476 1.11 -10.02 -1.13
N ASP A 477 0.36 -11.12 -1.09
CA ASP A 477 0.30 -11.97 0.09
C ASP A 477 1.65 -12.71 0.24
N LEU A 478 2.58 -12.10 1.00
CA LEU A 478 3.85 -12.71 1.37
C LEU A 478 3.81 -13.18 2.83
N PRO A 479 4.20 -14.44 3.13
CA PRO A 479 4.37 -14.91 4.49
C PRO A 479 5.21 -13.94 5.32
N THR A 480 4.77 -13.67 6.55
CA THR A 480 5.42 -12.73 7.47
C THR A 480 6.90 -13.04 7.69
N GLU A 481 7.26 -14.32 7.68
CA GLU A 481 8.61 -14.84 7.85
C GLU A 481 9.55 -14.52 6.68
N LEU A 482 9.00 -14.18 5.52
CA LEU A 482 9.70 -13.75 4.31
C LEU A 482 9.66 -12.23 4.12
N ARG A 483 8.91 -11.46 4.92
CA ARG A 483 8.91 -10.00 4.80
C ARG A 483 10.21 -9.38 5.27
N TYR A 484 10.99 -10.13 6.05
CA TYR A 484 12.17 -9.61 6.73
C TYR A 484 13.16 -10.71 7.12
N TYR A 485 14.46 -10.40 7.01
CA TYR A 485 15.57 -11.22 7.51
C TYR A 485 16.59 -10.34 8.24
N LYS A 486 17.09 -10.80 9.40
CA LYS A 486 18.08 -10.11 10.24
C LYS A 486 19.43 -10.75 10.16
#